data_AF-A0A9P6HL83-F1
#
_entry.id   AF-A0A9P6HL83-F1
#
_cell.length_a   1.000
_cell.length_b   1.000
_cell.length_c   1.000
_cell.angle_alpha   90.00
_cell.angle_beta   90.00
_cell.angle_gamma   90.00
#
_symmetry.space_group_name_H-M   'P 1'
#
loop_
_entity.id
_entity.type
_entity.pdbx_description
1 polymer ?
#
loop_
_entity_poly.entity_id
_entity_poly.type
_entity_poly.pdbx_seq_one_letter_code
_entity_poly.pdbx_strand_id
1 'polypeptide(L)'
;MGVGSCLNCSAVKDMKLLKKCGGCRAALYCSTECQRDSWKATHKYTCVYVAPLPSLGVEDFDRRFNKIVDRWVHEWRGILEGYSMTALDLANYPGRHLTHAMCMELKYTGSKEPARSFEFMEGRVCPIADILSRQPGLRVLRDPPGLVGQRVRYVLLFHLDPGSKDVRRCKVRAYAWTDPCLTPRLEALNKEMSALFARTIFNVAKENFKTSDPNEIRAGGVNPLLHLLF
;
A
#
# COMPACT_ATOMS: atom_id res chain seq x y z
N MET A 1 -14.40 -21.89 -3.72
CA MET A 1 -13.09 -22.20 -3.10
C MET A 1 -12.08 -21.21 -3.65
N GLY A 2 -11.22 -20.62 -2.81
CA GLY A 2 -10.26 -19.62 -3.27
C GLY A 2 -9.06 -20.27 -3.97
N VAL A 3 -8.76 -19.87 -5.20
CA VAL A 3 -7.59 -20.30 -5.96
C VAL A 3 -6.54 -19.18 -6.01
N GLY A 4 -5.28 -19.56 -6.15
CA GLY A 4 -4.16 -18.63 -6.34
C GLY A 4 -3.13 -19.21 -7.29
N SER A 5 -2.19 -18.38 -7.77
CA SER A 5 -1.13 -18.79 -8.67
C SER A 5 0.24 -18.72 -8.00
N CYS A 6 1.13 -19.64 -8.35
CA CYS A 6 2.52 -19.59 -7.92
C CYS A 6 3.28 -18.47 -8.66
N LEU A 7 4.01 -17.62 -7.93
CA LEU A 7 4.80 -16.53 -8.53
C LEU A 7 5.96 -17.03 -9.42
N ASN A 8 6.47 -18.26 -9.18
CA ASN A 8 7.60 -18.80 -9.93
C ASN A 8 7.16 -19.53 -11.22
N CYS A 9 6.26 -20.50 -11.09
CA CYS A 9 5.88 -21.40 -12.18
C CYS A 9 4.46 -21.18 -12.70
N SER A 10 3.74 -20.18 -12.19
CA SER A 10 2.37 -19.82 -12.58
C SER A 10 1.31 -20.91 -12.34
N ALA A 11 1.66 -22.02 -11.70
CA ALA A 11 0.72 -23.09 -11.38
C ALA A 11 -0.44 -22.56 -10.51
N VAL A 12 -1.67 -22.74 -10.99
CA VAL A 12 -2.91 -22.41 -10.26
C VAL A 12 -3.25 -23.56 -9.33
N LYS A 13 -3.44 -23.27 -8.04
CA LYS A 13 -3.81 -24.25 -7.02
C LYS A 13 -4.82 -23.65 -6.05
N ASP A 14 -5.47 -24.50 -5.27
CA ASP A 14 -6.19 -24.05 -4.09
C ASP A 14 -5.26 -23.26 -3.16
N MET A 15 -5.78 -22.15 -2.62
CA MET A 15 -5.02 -21.25 -1.72
C MET A 15 -4.44 -21.98 -0.50
N LYS A 16 -5.07 -23.07 -0.05
CA LYS A 16 -4.60 -23.91 1.07
C LYS A 16 -3.32 -24.69 0.74
N LEU A 17 -3.05 -24.92 -0.54
CA LEU A 17 -1.87 -25.66 -1.02
C LEU A 17 -0.69 -24.73 -1.37
N LEU A 18 -0.89 -23.42 -1.31
CA LEU A 18 0.13 -22.43 -1.61
C LEU A 18 0.78 -21.93 -0.31
N LYS A 19 2.11 -21.85 -0.33
CA LYS A 19 2.94 -21.28 0.73
C LYS A 19 3.11 -19.78 0.49
N LYS A 20 2.90 -18.97 1.52
CA LYS A 20 3.18 -17.53 1.48
C LYS A 20 4.65 -17.27 1.77
N CYS A 21 5.24 -16.27 1.12
CA CYS A 21 6.57 -15.78 1.48
C CYS A 21 6.62 -15.37 2.96
N GLY A 22 7.64 -15.82 3.69
CA GLY A 22 7.81 -15.46 5.11
C GLY A 22 8.10 -13.97 5.35
N GLY A 23 8.74 -13.30 4.39
CA GLY A 23 9.07 -11.86 4.48
C GLY A 23 7.88 -10.96 4.15
N CYS A 24 7.43 -10.96 2.90
CA CYS A 24 6.38 -10.03 2.45
C CYS A 24 4.94 -10.54 2.64
N ARG A 25 4.74 -11.85 2.85
CA ARG A 25 3.43 -12.54 2.94
C ARG A 25 2.48 -12.37 1.73
N ALA A 26 2.92 -11.68 0.68
CA ALA A 26 2.13 -11.41 -0.52
C ALA A 26 2.36 -12.45 -1.62
N ALA A 27 3.60 -12.86 -1.85
CA ALA A 27 3.93 -13.85 -2.88
C ALA A 27 3.52 -15.27 -2.46
N LEU A 28 2.93 -16.02 -3.39
CA LEU A 28 2.47 -17.40 -3.22
C LEU A 28 3.35 -18.37 -4.00
N TYR A 29 3.64 -19.53 -3.41
CA TYR A 29 4.48 -20.57 -4.01
C TYR A 29 3.90 -21.95 -3.80
N CYS A 30 3.96 -22.79 -4.82
CA CYS A 30 3.53 -24.18 -4.68
C CYS A 30 4.55 -25.05 -3.92
N SER A 31 5.82 -24.63 -3.84
CA SER A 31 6.87 -25.31 -3.10
C SER A 31 7.94 -24.33 -2.59
N THR A 32 8.77 -24.81 -1.67
CA THR A 32 9.95 -24.08 -1.18
C THR A 32 11.00 -23.91 -2.26
N GLU A 33 11.13 -24.84 -3.22
CA GLU A 33 12.02 -24.65 -4.39
C GLU A 33 11.53 -23.50 -5.25
N CYS A 34 10.24 -23.44 -5.58
CA CYS A 34 9.68 -22.32 -6.34
C CYS A 34 9.91 -20.97 -5.64
N GLN A 35 9.82 -20.93 -4.32
CA GLN A 35 10.17 -19.73 -3.56
C GLN A 35 11.66 -19.40 -3.70
N ARG A 36 12.55 -20.38 -3.61
CA ARG A 36 14.01 -20.20 -3.67
C ARG A 36 14.48 -19.75 -5.06
N ASP A 37 13.89 -20.32 -6.10
CA ASP A 37 14.21 -20.00 -7.49
C ASP A 37 13.71 -18.59 -7.83
N SER A 38 12.45 -18.30 -7.48
CA SER A 38 11.90 -16.96 -7.61
C SER A 38 12.71 -15.95 -6.78
N TRP A 39 13.16 -16.31 -5.57
CA TRP A 39 14.02 -15.46 -4.75
C TRP A 39 15.32 -15.08 -5.47
N LYS A 40 16.03 -16.06 -6.02
CA LYS A 40 17.28 -15.81 -6.76
C LYS A 40 17.06 -14.95 -7.99
N ALA A 41 15.99 -15.22 -8.74
CA ALA A 41 15.70 -14.59 -10.01
C ALA A 41 15.20 -13.14 -9.84
N THR A 42 14.12 -12.93 -9.08
CA THR A 42 13.40 -11.65 -9.07
C THR A 42 12.84 -11.27 -7.70
N HIS A 43 12.33 -12.23 -6.93
CA HIS A 43 11.57 -11.94 -5.73
C HIS A 43 12.41 -11.33 -4.61
N LYS A 44 13.71 -11.61 -4.48
CA LYS A 44 14.53 -10.97 -3.42
C LYS A 44 14.52 -9.44 -3.50
N TYR A 45 14.34 -8.91 -4.71
CA TYR A 45 14.32 -7.48 -4.96
C TYR A 45 12.93 -6.89 -4.76
N THR A 46 11.87 -7.66 -5.03
CA THR A 46 10.46 -7.25 -4.89
C THR A 46 9.81 -7.66 -3.59
N CYS A 47 10.51 -8.45 -2.78
CA CYS A 47 10.15 -8.80 -1.44
C CYS A 47 10.33 -7.56 -0.59
N VAL A 48 9.34 -6.67 -0.67
CA VAL A 48 9.18 -5.58 0.28
C VAL A 48 8.96 -6.23 1.62
N TYR A 49 10.06 -6.31 2.37
CA TYR A 49 10.02 -6.74 3.75
C TYR A 49 9.13 -5.72 4.44
N VAL A 50 7.93 -6.14 4.84
CA VAL A 50 7.21 -5.42 5.88
C VAL A 50 7.95 -5.74 7.17
N ALA A 51 9.20 -5.28 7.27
CA ALA A 51 9.95 -5.38 8.50
C ALA A 51 9.20 -4.51 9.49
N PRO A 52 8.76 -5.06 10.63
CA PRO A 52 8.66 -4.21 11.79
C PRO A 52 10.00 -3.47 11.90
N LEU A 53 9.98 -2.13 11.97
CA LEU A 53 11.16 -1.42 12.46
C LEU A 53 11.57 -2.11 13.77
N PRO A 54 12.86 -2.42 13.99
CA PRO A 54 13.30 -3.01 15.25
C PRO A 54 12.94 -2.02 16.35
N SER A 55 11.90 -2.34 17.13
CA SER A 55 11.53 -1.57 18.29
C SER A 55 12.45 -1.95 19.42
N LEU A 56 13.08 -0.94 20.00
CA LEU A 56 13.81 -1.04 21.26
C LEU A 56 12.82 -1.50 22.34
N GLY A 57 12.75 -2.81 22.61
CA GLY A 57 12.14 -3.38 23.82
C GLY A 57 10.61 -3.47 23.90
N VAL A 58 9.86 -3.42 22.78
CA VAL A 58 8.38 -3.47 22.78
C VAL A 58 7.85 -4.59 21.86
N GLU A 59 8.41 -5.80 21.97
CA GLU A 59 8.25 -6.86 20.95
C GLU A 59 6.81 -7.39 20.77
N ASP A 60 6.05 -7.52 21.86
CA ASP A 60 4.74 -8.16 21.83
C ASP A 60 3.64 -7.25 21.28
N PHE A 61 3.63 -5.99 21.72
CA PHE A 61 2.68 -5.00 21.23
C PHE A 61 2.94 -4.68 19.77
N ASP A 62 4.21 -4.51 19.37
CA ASP A 62 4.54 -4.26 17.97
C ASP A 62 4.09 -5.40 17.07
N ARG A 63 4.32 -6.66 17.48
CA ARG A 63 3.89 -7.84 16.72
C ARG A 63 2.36 -7.89 16.55
N ARG A 64 1.59 -7.61 17.61
CA ARG A 64 0.12 -7.56 17.52
C ARG A 64 -0.34 -6.41 16.64
N PHE A 65 0.24 -5.23 16.80
CA PHE A 65 -0.11 -4.06 16.01
C PHE A 65 0.26 -4.23 14.52
N ASN A 66 1.42 -4.82 14.23
CA ASN A 66 1.80 -5.21 12.86
C ASN A 66 0.73 -6.10 12.22
N LYS A 67 0.22 -7.09 12.94
CA LYS A 67 -0.81 -7.99 12.43
C LYS A 67 -2.12 -7.26 12.12
N ILE A 68 -2.48 -6.25 12.91
CA ILE A 68 -3.66 -5.40 12.67
C ILE A 68 -3.43 -4.54 11.42
N VAL A 69 -2.29 -3.86 11.33
CA VAL A 69 -1.90 -3.05 10.15
C VAL A 69 -1.90 -3.90 8.89
N ASP A 70 -1.23 -5.06 8.90
CA ASP A 70 -1.13 -5.95 7.74
C ASP A 70 -2.51 -6.39 7.26
N ARG A 71 -3.41 -6.73 8.20
CA ARG A 71 -4.78 -7.14 7.87
C ARG A 71 -5.58 -5.97 7.30
N TRP A 72 -5.55 -4.81 7.93
CA TRP A 72 -6.24 -3.62 7.44
C TRP A 72 -5.74 -3.22 6.05
N VAL A 73 -4.42 -3.19 5.83
CA VAL A 73 -3.86 -2.89 4.51
C VAL A 73 -4.28 -3.93 3.48
N HIS A 74 -4.36 -5.21 3.85
CA HIS A 74 -4.86 -6.24 2.94
C HIS A 74 -6.30 -5.95 2.48
N GLU A 75 -7.18 -5.54 3.39
CA GLU A 75 -8.56 -5.17 3.06
C GLU A 75 -8.60 -3.89 2.19
N TRP A 76 -7.76 -2.91 2.45
CA TRP A 76 -7.81 -1.63 1.74
C TRP A 76 -6.92 -1.54 0.50
N ARG A 77 -6.11 -2.57 0.22
CA ARG A 77 -5.04 -2.54 -0.79
C ARG A 77 -5.49 -1.97 -2.14
N GLY A 78 -6.46 -2.61 -2.80
CA GLY A 78 -6.86 -2.19 -4.15
C GLY A 78 -7.41 -0.76 -4.20
N ILE A 79 -8.08 -0.32 -3.13
CA ILE A 79 -8.62 1.03 -3.02
C ILE A 79 -7.50 2.05 -2.80
N LEU A 80 -6.56 1.76 -1.88
CA LEU A 80 -5.38 2.58 -1.63
C LEU A 80 -4.52 2.74 -2.89
N GLU A 81 -4.44 1.68 -3.69
CA GLU A 81 -3.74 1.70 -4.96
C GLU A 81 -4.40 2.72 -5.91
N GLY A 82 -5.71 2.63 -6.13
CA GLY A 82 -6.46 3.60 -6.94
C GLY A 82 -6.37 5.03 -6.43
N TYR A 83 -6.48 5.24 -5.11
CA TYR A 83 -6.35 6.55 -4.48
C TYR A 83 -4.99 7.18 -4.76
N SER A 84 -3.91 6.43 -4.59
CA SER A 84 -2.57 6.99 -4.78
C SER A 84 -2.32 7.39 -6.23
N MET A 85 -2.82 6.61 -7.18
CA MET A 85 -2.69 6.93 -8.60
C MET A 85 -3.48 8.20 -8.96
N THR A 86 -4.68 8.34 -8.41
CA THR A 86 -5.52 9.52 -8.58
C THR A 86 -4.89 10.75 -7.95
N ALA A 87 -4.39 10.62 -6.72
CA ALA A 87 -3.77 11.71 -5.96
C ALA A 87 -2.53 12.28 -6.67
N LEU A 88 -1.77 11.44 -7.37
CA LEU A 88 -0.56 11.86 -8.07
C LEU A 88 -0.83 12.70 -9.32
N ASP A 89 -2.06 12.73 -9.85
CA ASP A 89 -2.44 13.58 -10.99
C ASP A 89 -1.52 13.40 -12.21
N LEU A 90 -1.31 12.15 -12.63
CA LEU A 90 -0.28 11.80 -13.62
C LEU A 90 -0.53 12.37 -15.02
N ALA A 91 -1.78 12.68 -15.38
CA ALA A 91 -2.08 13.36 -16.64
C ALA A 91 -1.48 14.79 -16.70
N ASN A 92 -1.48 15.50 -15.57
CA ASN A 92 -0.89 16.84 -15.48
C ASN A 92 0.59 16.80 -15.13
N TYR A 93 1.03 15.77 -14.39
CA TYR A 93 2.40 15.62 -13.95
C TYR A 93 2.95 14.23 -14.25
N PRO A 94 3.23 13.91 -15.54
CA PRO A 94 3.88 12.67 -15.91
C PRO A 94 5.19 12.49 -15.13
N GLY A 95 5.44 11.29 -14.62
CA GLY A 95 6.63 11.02 -13.80
C GLY A 95 6.59 11.55 -12.36
N ARG A 96 5.53 12.24 -11.90
CA ARG A 96 5.40 12.66 -10.48
C ARG A 96 5.47 11.47 -9.52
N HIS A 97 5.06 10.30 -9.98
CA HIS A 97 5.18 9.03 -9.29
C HIS A 97 6.65 8.58 -9.00
N LEU A 98 7.64 9.23 -9.62
CA LEU A 98 9.07 9.01 -9.38
C LEU A 98 9.61 9.88 -8.24
N THR A 99 8.98 11.01 -7.98
CA THR A 99 9.49 12.05 -7.06
C THR A 99 8.56 12.28 -5.87
N HIS A 100 7.30 11.85 -5.96
CA HIS A 100 6.27 12.04 -4.94
C HIS A 100 5.52 10.75 -4.65
N ALA A 101 4.94 10.68 -3.45
CA ALA A 101 4.03 9.63 -3.02
C ALA A 101 2.81 10.23 -2.31
N MET A 102 1.69 9.51 -2.34
CA MET A 102 0.53 9.82 -1.52
C MET A 102 0.83 9.45 -0.06
N CYS A 103 0.73 10.40 0.86
CA CYS A 103 0.84 10.17 2.30
C CYS A 103 -0.56 10.21 2.93
N MET A 104 -0.87 9.23 3.77
CA MET A 104 -2.10 9.21 4.58
C MET A 104 -1.76 9.04 6.05
N GLU A 105 -2.36 9.88 6.89
CA GLU A 105 -2.28 9.79 8.34
C GLU A 105 -3.54 9.11 8.88
N LEU A 106 -3.33 8.07 9.67
CA LEU A 106 -4.35 7.14 10.13
C LEU A 106 -4.26 7.00 11.64
N LYS A 107 -5.40 7.02 12.32
CA LYS A 107 -5.49 6.88 13.78
C LYS A 107 -6.06 5.50 14.14
N TYR A 108 -5.39 4.77 15.03
CA TYR A 108 -5.92 3.50 15.52
C TYR A 108 -7.19 3.72 16.35
N THR A 109 -8.25 2.97 16.04
CA THR A 109 -9.58 3.12 16.69
C THR A 109 -9.86 2.07 17.75
N GLY A 110 -9.08 0.99 17.81
CA GLY A 110 -9.40 -0.16 18.66
C GLY A 110 -10.52 -1.06 18.12
N SER A 111 -11.03 -0.81 16.90
CA SER A 111 -12.13 -1.60 16.33
C SER A 111 -11.76 -3.09 16.20
N LYS A 112 -12.74 -3.96 16.46
CA LYS A 112 -12.63 -5.41 16.23
C LYS A 112 -12.77 -5.78 14.75
N GLU A 113 -13.43 -4.92 13.97
CA GLU A 113 -13.58 -5.07 12.53
C GLU A 113 -12.27 -4.65 11.84
N PRO A 114 -11.61 -5.54 11.09
CA PRO A 114 -10.34 -5.23 10.46
C PRO A 114 -10.40 -4.02 9.54
N ALA A 115 -11.47 -3.84 8.77
CA ALA A 115 -11.63 -2.71 7.84
C ALA A 115 -11.74 -1.35 8.56
N ARG A 116 -12.25 -1.34 9.81
CA ARG A 116 -12.47 -0.13 10.62
C ARG A 116 -11.42 0.07 11.72
N SER A 117 -10.33 -0.68 11.67
CA SER A 117 -9.25 -0.60 12.67
C SER A 117 -8.55 0.76 12.69
N PHE A 118 -8.70 1.56 11.62
CA PHE A 118 -8.09 2.88 11.51
C PHE A 118 -9.07 3.92 10.96
N GLU A 119 -8.98 5.12 11.49
CA GLU A 119 -9.71 6.31 11.06
C GLU A 119 -8.78 7.20 10.23
N PHE A 120 -9.28 7.75 9.12
CA PHE A 120 -8.52 8.69 8.29
C PHE A 120 -8.47 10.08 8.95
N MET A 121 -7.26 10.60 9.14
CA MET A 121 -7.03 11.93 9.70
C MET A 121 -6.79 12.96 8.59
N GLU A 122 -5.75 12.73 7.79
CA GLU A 122 -5.26 13.66 6.78
C GLU A 122 -4.62 12.89 5.63
N GLY A 123 -4.62 13.48 4.44
CA GLY A 123 -3.89 12.96 3.29
C GLY A 123 -3.35 14.07 2.41
N ARG A 124 -2.17 13.83 1.83
CA ARG A 124 -1.44 14.80 1.01
C ARG A 124 -0.50 14.08 0.06
N VAL A 125 -0.08 14.74 -1.01
CA VAL A 125 1.01 14.27 -1.86
C VAL A 125 2.30 14.91 -1.37
N CYS A 126 3.32 14.11 -1.04
CA CYS A 126 4.59 14.59 -0.54
C CYS A 126 5.75 14.18 -1.46
N PRO A 127 6.78 15.04 -1.61
CA PRO A 127 8.05 14.62 -2.18
C PRO A 127 8.63 13.44 -1.39
N ILE A 128 9.16 12.43 -2.09
CA ILE A 128 9.78 11.25 -1.47
C ILE A 128 10.99 11.67 -0.61
N ALA A 129 11.73 12.70 -1.04
CA ALA A 129 12.84 13.27 -0.28
C ALA A 129 12.40 13.80 1.10
N ASP A 130 11.23 14.45 1.18
CA ASP A 130 10.68 14.99 2.43
C ASP A 130 10.19 13.87 3.35
N ILE A 131 9.65 12.80 2.78
CA ILE A 131 9.25 11.62 3.55
C ILE A 131 10.49 10.97 4.16
N LEU A 132 11.55 10.80 3.37
CA LEU A 132 12.82 10.22 3.80
C LEU A 132 13.53 11.05 4.86
N SER A 133 13.50 12.38 4.76
CA SER A 133 14.12 13.26 5.76
C SER A 133 13.42 13.18 7.11
N ARG A 134 12.08 13.05 7.11
CA ARG A 134 11.27 12.88 8.33
C ARG A 134 11.34 11.46 8.91
N GLN A 135 11.59 10.46 8.06
CA GLN A 135 11.54 9.04 8.41
C GLN A 135 12.74 8.29 7.84
N PRO A 136 13.96 8.54 8.37
CA PRO A 136 15.19 7.95 7.84
C PRO A 136 15.24 6.41 7.93
N GLY A 137 14.39 5.81 8.77
CA GLY A 137 14.21 4.36 8.89
C GLY A 137 13.53 3.69 7.69
N LEU A 138 12.89 4.45 6.79
CA LEU A 138 12.27 3.93 5.56
C LEU A 138 13.33 3.60 4.50
N ARG A 139 14.21 2.64 4.80
CA ARG A 139 15.26 2.17 3.88
C ARG A 139 14.71 1.59 2.57
N VAL A 140 13.43 1.19 2.56
CA VAL A 140 12.70 0.58 1.44
C VAL A 140 12.38 1.58 0.31
N LEU A 141 12.46 2.89 0.54
CA LEU A 141 12.17 3.88 -0.52
C LEU A 141 13.32 4.08 -1.51
N ARG A 142 14.50 3.52 -1.24
CA ARG A 142 15.61 3.53 -2.20
C ARG A 142 15.45 2.33 -3.12
N ASP A 143 15.41 2.60 -4.42
CA ASP A 143 15.36 1.56 -5.43
C ASP A 143 16.48 0.55 -5.22
N PRO A 144 16.18 -0.74 -5.10
CA PRO A 144 17.20 -1.75 -5.22
C PRO A 144 17.89 -1.58 -6.58
N PRO A 145 19.23 -1.57 -6.63
CA PRO A 145 19.95 -1.54 -7.89
C PRO A 145 19.43 -2.65 -8.82
N GLY A 146 18.94 -2.28 -10.01
CA GLY A 146 18.42 -3.23 -11.00
C GLY A 146 16.89 -3.41 -11.05
N LEU A 147 16.11 -2.80 -10.14
CA LEU A 147 14.64 -2.73 -10.27
C LEU A 147 14.17 -1.34 -10.67
N VAL A 148 14.20 -1.07 -11.96
CA VAL A 148 13.49 0.07 -12.54
C VAL A 148 11.98 -0.20 -12.42
N GLY A 149 11.25 0.55 -11.58
CA GLY A 149 9.79 0.51 -11.53
C GLY A 149 9.16 0.16 -10.18
N GLN A 150 9.90 -0.30 -9.17
CA GLN A 150 9.36 -0.50 -7.82
C GLN A 150 9.45 0.76 -6.98
N ARG A 151 8.71 1.79 -7.42
CA ARG A 151 8.69 3.10 -6.77
C ARG A 151 7.55 3.17 -5.77
N VAL A 152 7.78 3.86 -4.67
CA VAL A 152 6.78 4.00 -3.63
C VAL A 152 5.68 4.93 -4.11
N ARG A 153 4.44 4.44 -4.01
CA ARG A 153 3.25 5.14 -4.48
C ARG A 153 2.50 5.77 -3.32
N TYR A 154 2.45 5.08 -2.20
CA TYR A 154 1.86 5.62 -0.99
C TYR A 154 2.59 5.23 0.28
N VAL A 155 2.46 6.09 1.27
CA VAL A 155 3.00 5.98 2.61
C VAL A 155 1.87 6.16 3.61
N LEU A 156 1.74 5.20 4.53
CA LEU A 156 0.76 5.22 5.59
C LEU A 156 1.46 5.50 6.92
N LEU A 157 0.97 6.50 7.63
CA LEU A 157 1.44 6.94 8.94
C LEU A 157 0.38 6.58 9.98
N PHE A 158 0.64 5.55 10.77
CA PHE A 158 -0.30 5.05 11.78
C PHE A 158 0.01 5.63 13.16
N HIS A 159 -0.94 6.40 13.70
CA HIS A 159 -0.91 6.98 15.04
C HIS A 159 -1.60 6.04 16.03
N LEU A 160 -0.84 5.62 17.05
CA LEU A 160 -1.28 4.67 18.07
C LEU A 160 -2.05 5.30 19.22
N ASP A 161 -1.83 6.58 19.49
CA ASP A 161 -2.42 7.30 20.62
C ASP A 161 -2.87 8.70 20.16
N PRO A 162 -4.18 8.98 20.08
CA PRO A 162 -4.68 10.29 19.65
C PRO A 162 -4.41 11.43 20.64
N GLY A 163 -4.03 11.13 21.89
CA GLY A 163 -3.68 12.13 22.89
C GLY A 163 -2.18 12.44 22.97
N SER A 164 -1.33 11.59 22.38
CA SER A 164 0.11 11.75 22.45
C SER A 164 0.62 12.61 21.30
N LYS A 165 1.21 13.78 21.61
CA LYS A 165 1.96 14.60 20.66
C LYS A 165 3.33 13.98 20.28
N ASP A 166 3.66 12.80 20.80
CA ASP A 166 4.94 12.16 20.56
C ASP A 166 4.95 11.44 19.21
N VAL A 167 5.51 12.12 18.21
CA VAL A 167 5.72 11.63 16.83
C VAL A 167 6.50 10.29 16.80
N ARG A 168 7.20 9.93 17.89
CA ARG A 168 7.92 8.66 18.03
C ARG A 168 7.03 7.42 18.10
N ARG A 169 5.69 7.58 18.20
CA ARG A 169 4.72 6.47 18.14
C ARG A 169 3.98 6.38 16.81
N CYS A 170 4.47 7.03 15.76
CA CYS A 170 3.95 6.85 14.42
C CYS A 170 4.63 5.64 13.75
N LYS A 171 3.83 4.66 13.32
CA LYS A 171 4.33 3.54 12.53
C LYS A 171 4.19 3.84 11.05
N VAL A 172 5.28 3.77 10.32
CA VAL A 172 5.28 4.11 8.90
C VAL A 172 5.36 2.85 8.04
N ARG A 173 4.57 2.83 6.97
CA ARG A 173 4.57 1.79 5.95
C ARG A 173 4.62 2.42 4.58
N ALA A 174 5.52 1.93 3.74
CA ALA A 174 5.64 2.34 2.36
C ALA A 174 5.27 1.18 1.45
N TYR A 175 4.48 1.45 0.42
CA TYR A 175 4.05 0.45 -0.54
C TYR A 175 4.45 0.87 -1.95
N ALA A 176 5.13 -0.06 -2.62
CA ALA A 176 5.44 0.01 -4.03
C ALA A 176 4.71 -1.13 -4.73
N TRP A 177 4.22 -0.86 -5.93
CA TRP A 177 3.85 -1.90 -6.87
C TRP A 177 4.19 -1.42 -8.28
N THR A 178 4.22 -2.37 -9.21
CA THR A 178 4.52 -2.12 -10.61
C THR A 178 3.29 -2.49 -11.39
N ASP A 179 2.58 -1.50 -11.92
CA ASP A 179 1.58 -1.72 -12.97
C ASP A 179 2.03 -0.98 -14.23
N PRO A 180 2.72 -1.69 -15.14
CA PRO A 180 3.19 -1.10 -16.39
C PRO A 180 2.05 -0.70 -17.33
N CYS A 181 0.84 -1.22 -17.13
CA CYS A 181 -0.32 -0.96 -17.98
C CYS A 181 -1.16 0.23 -17.49
N LEU A 182 -1.22 0.46 -16.17
CA LEU A 182 -2.07 1.50 -15.58
C LEU A 182 -1.47 2.91 -15.71
N THR A 183 -0.14 3.03 -15.66
CA THR A 183 0.52 4.35 -15.72
C THR A 183 0.25 5.10 -17.03
N PRO A 184 0.41 4.49 -18.23
CA PRO A 184 0.13 5.19 -19.49
C PRO A 184 -1.35 5.57 -19.65
N ARG A 185 -2.28 4.73 -19.16
CA ARG A 185 -3.73 5.03 -19.20
C ARG A 185 -4.08 6.27 -18.39
N LEU A 186 -3.47 6.40 -17.21
CA LEU A 186 -3.64 7.54 -16.33
C LEU A 186 -3.01 8.82 -16.89
N GLU A 187 -1.84 8.70 -17.51
CA GLU A 187 -1.20 9.83 -18.21
C GLU A 187 -2.02 10.32 -19.40
N ALA A 188 -2.84 9.44 -20.00
CA ALA A 188 -3.75 9.76 -21.09
C ALA A 188 -5.13 10.29 -20.65
N LEU A 189 -5.42 10.40 -19.35
CA LEU A 189 -6.68 10.98 -18.87
C LEU A 189 -6.80 12.45 -19.28
N ASN A 190 -8.04 12.92 -19.37
CA ASN A 190 -8.30 14.35 -19.50
C ASN A 190 -7.69 15.09 -18.28
N LYS A 191 -6.91 16.12 -18.56
CA LYS A 191 -6.16 16.89 -17.55
C LYS A 191 -7.06 17.57 -16.53
N GLU A 192 -8.18 18.15 -16.94
CA GLU A 192 -9.11 18.82 -16.03
C GLU A 192 -9.79 17.82 -15.10
N MET A 193 -10.21 16.67 -15.63
CA MET A 193 -10.74 15.57 -14.83
C MET A 193 -9.71 15.03 -13.84
N SER A 194 -8.48 14.75 -14.29
CA SER A 194 -7.40 14.27 -13.43
C SER A 194 -7.12 15.24 -12.27
N ALA A 195 -7.06 16.55 -12.56
CA ALA A 195 -6.88 17.57 -11.53
C ALA A 195 -8.09 17.68 -10.57
N LEU A 196 -9.32 17.51 -11.06
CA LEU A 196 -10.51 17.47 -10.21
C LEU A 196 -10.47 16.27 -9.26
N PHE A 197 -10.09 15.10 -9.75
CA PHE A 197 -10.03 13.88 -8.93
C PHE A 197 -8.91 13.97 -7.91
N ALA A 198 -7.72 14.43 -8.29
CA ALA A 198 -6.60 14.61 -7.37
C ALA A 198 -6.94 15.56 -6.21
N ARG A 199 -7.75 16.61 -6.45
CA ARG A 199 -8.20 17.55 -5.41
C ARG A 199 -9.24 16.97 -4.46
N THR A 200 -10.05 16.02 -4.91
CA THR A 200 -11.18 15.48 -4.13
C THR A 200 -10.87 14.14 -3.47
N ILE A 201 -9.84 13.42 -3.92
CA ILE A 201 -9.57 12.03 -3.52
C ILE A 201 -9.40 11.84 -2.01
N PHE A 202 -8.83 12.81 -1.29
CA PHE A 202 -8.66 12.70 0.16
C PHE A 202 -9.97 12.88 0.92
N ASN A 203 -10.90 13.71 0.43
CA ASN A 203 -12.25 13.81 1.00
C ASN A 203 -13.03 12.52 0.75
N VAL A 204 -12.91 11.96 -0.45
CA VAL A 204 -13.51 10.65 -0.78
C VAL A 204 -12.93 9.55 0.10
N ALA A 205 -11.60 9.51 0.28
CA ALA A 205 -10.94 8.55 1.16
C ALA A 205 -11.45 8.67 2.61
N LYS A 206 -11.60 9.90 3.12
CA LYS A 206 -12.13 10.16 4.46
C LYS A 206 -13.54 9.61 4.65
N GLU A 207 -14.46 9.90 3.73
CA GLU A 207 -15.83 9.41 3.82
C GLU A 207 -15.92 7.90 3.67
N ASN A 208 -15.15 7.32 2.75
CA ASN A 208 -15.10 5.87 2.53
C ASN A 208 -14.58 5.13 3.77
N PHE A 209 -13.54 5.64 4.43
CA PHE A 209 -12.98 5.00 5.64
C PHE A 209 -13.94 5.09 6.83
N LYS A 210 -14.80 6.11 6.84
CA LYS A 210 -15.80 6.32 7.89
C LYS A 210 -17.04 5.42 7.69
N THR A 211 -17.49 5.24 6.46
CA THR A 211 -18.85 4.73 6.21
C THR A 211 -18.92 3.41 5.46
N SER A 212 -17.92 3.07 4.64
CA SER A 212 -18.05 2.00 3.65
C SER A 212 -17.28 0.73 4.01
N ASP A 213 -17.77 -0.41 3.56
CA ASP A 213 -16.99 -1.64 3.51
C ASP A 213 -16.07 -1.65 2.27
N PRO A 214 -14.78 -2.05 2.39
CA PRO A 214 -13.88 -2.14 1.24
C PRO A 214 -14.38 -3.03 0.11
N ASN A 215 -15.14 -4.08 0.41
CA ASN A 215 -15.70 -4.98 -0.60
C ASN A 215 -16.85 -4.32 -1.37
N GLU A 216 -17.67 -3.49 -0.71
CA GLU A 216 -18.72 -2.71 -1.37
C GLU A 216 -18.14 -1.65 -2.31
N ILE A 217 -17.07 -0.97 -1.88
CA ILE A 217 -16.33 -0.04 -2.74
C ILE A 217 -15.78 -0.78 -3.98
N ARG A 218 -15.16 -1.96 -3.76
CA ARG A 218 -14.61 -2.78 -4.86
C ARG A 218 -15.69 -3.32 -5.79
N ALA A 219 -16.88 -3.65 -5.29
CA ALA A 219 -18.02 -4.08 -6.09
C ALA A 219 -18.66 -2.94 -6.90
N GLY A 220 -18.12 -1.72 -6.80
CA GLY A 220 -18.53 -0.58 -7.62
C GLY A 220 -19.60 0.31 -7.00
N GLY A 221 -19.92 0.12 -5.72
CA GLY A 221 -21.07 0.77 -5.08
C GLY A 221 -20.91 2.26 -4.82
N VAL A 222 -19.70 2.84 -4.86
CA VAL A 222 -19.50 4.20 -4.29
C VAL A 222 -18.51 5.09 -5.06
N ASN A 223 -17.78 4.61 -6.08
CA ASN A 223 -16.85 5.50 -6.78
C ASN A 223 -16.67 5.21 -8.29
N PRO A 224 -17.27 6.02 -9.18
CA PRO A 224 -17.04 5.96 -10.62
C PRO A 224 -15.57 6.05 -11.02
N LEU A 225 -14.71 6.66 -10.18
CA LEU A 225 -13.28 6.80 -10.43
C LEU A 225 -12.52 5.48 -10.37
N LEU A 226 -12.99 4.52 -9.57
CA LEU A 226 -12.36 3.19 -9.53
C LEU A 226 -12.74 2.36 -10.76
N HIS A 227 -13.95 2.54 -11.31
CA HIS A 227 -14.39 1.87 -12.55
C HIS A 227 -13.66 2.36 -13.81
N LEU A 228 -13.11 3.58 -13.79
CA LEU A 228 -12.24 4.05 -14.88
C LEU A 228 -10.81 3.48 -14.79
N LEU A 229 -10.45 2.87 -13.66
CA LEU A 229 -9.11 2.36 -13.36
C LEU A 229 -9.02 0.83 -13.31
N PHE A 230 -10.15 0.13 -13.15
CA PHE A 230 -10.27 -1.34 -13.07
C PHE A 230 -11.37 -1.83 -14.02
#